data_AF-A0A4Q3VUK8-F1
#
_entry.id   AF-A0A4Q3VUK8-F1
#
_cell.length_a   1.000
_cell.length_b   1.000
_cell.length_c   1.000
_cell.angle_alpha   90.00
_cell.angle_beta   90.00
_cell.angle_gamma   90.00
#
_symmetry.space_group_name_H-M   'P 1'
#
loop_
_entity.id
_entity.type
_entity.pdbx_description
1 polymer ?
#
loop_
_entity_poly.entity_id
_entity_poly.type
_entity_poly.pdbx_seq_one_letter_code
_entity_poly.pdbx_strand_id
1 'polypeptide(L)'
;MERAQTPVSLGNTQTLPGQTPVWDFGPFGQWRVRIVAAEPSVAFAYRRNVIDPAGDPFGEGSTLVEFRLEETGGGTVVHHSETGFLALPPEAVEPTYRTSEQIWAVILGILEGHLAKA
;
A
#
# COMPACT_ATOMS: atom_id res chain seq x y z
N MET A 1 18.55 -18.77 0.24
CA MET A 1 17.41 -19.43 -0.43
C MET A 1 16.36 -18.36 -0.62
N GLU A 2 16.22 -17.85 -1.84
CA GLU A 2 15.25 -16.80 -2.17
C GLU A 2 13.86 -17.44 -2.17
N ARG A 3 12.95 -16.98 -1.28
CA ARG A 3 11.58 -17.51 -1.24
C ARG A 3 10.88 -17.09 -2.52
N ALA A 4 10.36 -18.05 -3.28
CA ALA A 4 9.54 -17.77 -4.45
C ALA A 4 8.32 -16.94 -4.02
N GLN A 5 8.16 -15.77 -4.61
CA GLN A 5 7.05 -14.87 -4.30
C GLN A 5 5.77 -15.38 -4.97
N THR A 6 4.70 -15.54 -4.21
CA THR A 6 3.45 -16.12 -4.69
C THR A 6 2.49 -15.01 -5.09
N PRO A 7 1.93 -15.01 -6.30
CA PRO A 7 0.99 -13.98 -6.72
C PRO A 7 -0.24 -13.81 -5.80
N VAL A 8 -0.69 -12.56 -5.61
CA VAL A 8 -1.96 -12.21 -4.94
C VAL A 8 -2.96 -11.68 -5.97
N SER A 9 -4.22 -12.09 -5.91
CA SER A 9 -5.25 -11.59 -6.83
C SER A 9 -5.93 -10.34 -6.29
N LEU A 10 -6.00 -9.29 -7.11
CA LEU A 10 -6.86 -8.11 -6.91
C LEU A 10 -7.96 -8.18 -7.98
N GLY A 11 -9.16 -8.63 -7.60
CA GLY A 11 -10.21 -8.99 -8.55
C GLY A 11 -9.76 -10.13 -9.48
N ASN A 12 -9.85 -9.92 -10.80
CA ASN A 12 -9.41 -10.88 -11.82
C ASN A 12 -7.93 -10.76 -12.20
N THR A 13 -7.18 -9.86 -11.55
CA THR A 13 -5.79 -9.55 -11.93
C THR A 13 -4.82 -10.13 -10.91
N GLN A 14 -3.88 -10.92 -11.42
CA GLN A 14 -2.80 -11.45 -10.62
C GLN A 14 -1.72 -10.38 -10.41
N THR A 15 -1.38 -10.13 -9.14
CA THR A 15 -0.42 -9.13 -8.70
C THR A 15 0.87 -9.83 -8.27
N LEU A 16 1.96 -9.48 -8.94
CA LEU A 16 3.30 -10.03 -8.72
C LEU A 16 4.27 -8.92 -8.34
N PRO A 17 5.24 -9.20 -7.45
CA PRO A 17 6.32 -8.26 -7.20
C PRO A 17 7.05 -7.89 -8.48
N GLY A 18 7.49 -6.64 -8.54
CA GLY A 18 8.10 -6.09 -9.74
C GLY A 18 7.10 -5.55 -10.77
N GLN A 19 5.80 -5.80 -10.64
CA GLN A 19 4.82 -5.17 -11.50
C GLN A 19 4.61 -3.70 -11.15
N THR A 20 4.27 -2.90 -12.15
CA THR A 20 4.01 -1.46 -11.97
C THR A 20 2.60 -1.10 -12.45
N PRO A 21 1.55 -1.62 -11.79
CA PRO A 21 0.17 -1.37 -12.23
C PRO A 21 -0.23 0.08 -11.98
N VAL A 22 -1.28 0.51 -12.70
CA VAL A 22 -2.03 1.73 -12.40
C VAL A 22 -3.33 1.29 -11.76
N TRP A 23 -3.57 1.71 -10.52
CA TRP A 23 -4.84 1.52 -9.84
C TRP A 23 -5.76 2.69 -10.13
N ASP A 24 -6.95 2.39 -10.66
CA ASP A 24 -7.94 3.38 -11.02
C ASP A 24 -9.05 3.41 -9.96
N PHE A 25 -9.19 4.53 -9.26
CA PHE A 25 -10.23 4.78 -8.27
C PHE A 25 -11.37 5.65 -8.85
N GLY A 26 -11.52 5.68 -10.18
CA GLY A 26 -12.53 6.43 -10.90
C GLY A 26 -12.41 7.93 -10.62
N PRO A 27 -13.45 8.60 -10.08
CA PRO A 27 -13.42 10.04 -9.83
C PRO A 27 -12.37 10.45 -8.79
N PHE A 28 -11.82 9.51 -8.03
CA PHE A 28 -10.79 9.76 -7.01
C PHE A 28 -9.36 9.65 -7.56
N GLY A 29 -9.21 9.42 -8.86
CA GLY A 29 -7.94 9.47 -9.56
C GLY A 29 -7.26 8.11 -9.75
N GLN A 30 -6.11 8.16 -10.42
CA GLN A 30 -5.31 7.00 -10.77
C GLN A 30 -3.95 7.07 -10.08
N TRP A 31 -3.45 5.91 -9.64
CA TRP A 31 -2.19 5.80 -8.91
C TRP A 31 -1.29 4.79 -9.58
N ARG A 32 -0.13 5.26 -10.07
CA ARG A 32 0.95 4.37 -10.50
C ARG A 32 1.67 3.84 -9.27
N VAL A 33 1.72 2.52 -9.12
CA VAL A 33 2.39 1.88 -7.99
C VAL A 33 3.40 0.86 -8.47
N ARG A 34 4.34 0.48 -7.60
CA ARG A 34 5.22 -0.66 -7.81
C ARG A 34 4.98 -1.70 -6.74
N ILE A 35 4.68 -2.94 -7.12
CA ILE A 35 4.54 -4.03 -6.18
C ILE A 35 5.92 -4.47 -5.69
N VAL A 36 6.10 -4.51 -4.37
CA VAL A 36 7.32 -4.92 -3.68
C VAL A 36 7.17 -6.33 -3.12
N ALA A 37 6.03 -6.62 -2.50
CA ALA A 37 5.70 -7.94 -2.01
C ALA A 37 4.22 -8.26 -2.26
N ALA A 38 3.96 -9.50 -2.61
CA ALA A 38 2.63 -10.07 -2.69
C ALA A 38 2.80 -11.50 -2.20
N GLU A 39 2.33 -11.80 -1.01
CA GLU A 39 2.36 -13.11 -0.38
C GLU A 39 0.97 -13.39 0.21
N PRO A 40 0.20 -14.33 -0.37
CA PRO A 40 -1.17 -14.60 0.04
C PRO A 40 -1.27 -14.88 1.54
N SER A 41 -2.20 -14.21 2.20
CA SER A 41 -2.45 -14.33 3.65
C SER A 41 -1.28 -13.97 4.57
N VAL A 42 -0.18 -13.40 4.05
CA VAL A 42 1.02 -13.08 4.83
C VAL A 42 1.36 -11.60 4.74
N ALA A 43 1.61 -11.10 3.53
CA ALA A 43 2.10 -9.73 3.36
C ALA A 43 1.76 -9.16 1.98
N PHE A 44 1.58 -7.85 1.94
CA PHE A 44 1.45 -7.09 0.71
C PHE A 44 2.15 -5.75 0.86
N ALA A 45 3.03 -5.41 -0.08
CA ALA A 45 3.78 -4.17 -0.03
C ALA A 45 3.90 -3.55 -1.42
N TYR A 46 3.85 -2.22 -1.48
CA TYR A 46 4.01 -1.48 -2.72
C TYR A 46 4.61 -0.10 -2.46
N ARG A 47 5.31 0.42 -3.46
CA ARG A 47 5.73 1.82 -3.49
C ARG A 47 4.78 2.67 -4.30
N ARG A 48 4.64 3.92 -3.89
CA ARG A 48 3.89 4.97 -4.59
C ARG A 48 4.64 6.29 -4.47
N ASN A 49 4.36 7.20 -5.40
CA ASN A 49 4.78 8.58 -5.27
C ASN A 49 3.68 9.36 -4.54
N VAL A 50 4.01 9.97 -3.40
CA VAL A 50 3.04 10.69 -2.54
C VAL A 50 2.89 12.17 -2.90
N ILE A 51 3.70 12.67 -3.84
CA ILE A 51 3.64 14.04 -4.35
C ILE A 51 2.86 14.09 -5.67
N ASP A 52 3.14 13.15 -6.57
CA ASP A 52 2.47 13.01 -7.87
C ASP A 52 1.93 11.58 -8.04
N PRO A 53 0.60 11.35 -8.04
CA PRO A 53 0.00 10.03 -8.24
C PRO A 53 0.39 9.32 -9.54
N ALA A 54 0.80 10.06 -10.58
CA ALA A 54 1.29 9.50 -11.84
C ALA A 54 2.83 9.35 -11.88
N GLY A 55 3.52 9.88 -10.87
CA GLY A 55 4.96 9.92 -10.76
C GLY A 55 5.63 8.55 -10.64
N ASP A 56 6.96 8.54 -10.78
CA ASP A 56 7.74 7.30 -10.67
C ASP A 56 7.67 6.77 -9.21
N PRO A 57 7.18 5.54 -8.98
CA PRO A 57 7.14 4.94 -7.63
C PRO A 57 8.52 4.61 -7.06
N PHE A 58 9.62 4.77 -7.79
CA PHE A 58 10.99 4.73 -7.25
C PHE A 58 11.69 6.09 -7.21
N GLY A 59 11.05 7.14 -7.72
CA GLY A 59 11.62 8.47 -7.84
C GLY A 59 11.57 9.28 -6.54
N GLU A 60 11.91 10.55 -6.68
CA GLU A 60 11.69 11.56 -5.65
C GLU A 60 10.19 11.62 -5.29
N GLY A 61 9.86 11.58 -4.01
CA GLY A 61 8.47 11.44 -3.59
C GLY A 61 8.03 10.01 -3.28
N SER A 62 8.90 8.99 -3.37
CA SER A 62 8.52 7.60 -3.13
C SER A 62 8.39 7.25 -1.64
N THR A 63 7.24 6.70 -1.24
CA THR A 63 7.06 5.98 0.02
C THR A 63 6.84 4.50 -0.22
N LEU A 64 7.08 3.69 0.81
CA LEU A 64 6.79 2.25 0.83
C LEU A 64 5.64 1.99 1.79
N VAL A 65 4.54 1.46 1.29
CA VAL A 65 3.38 0.99 2.07
C VAL A 65 3.49 -0.52 2.26
N GLU A 66 3.30 -0.98 3.48
CA GLU A 66 3.39 -2.39 3.85
C GLU A 66 2.19 -2.80 4.71
N PHE A 67 1.64 -3.97 4.38
CA PHE A 67 0.66 -4.69 5.16
C PHE A 67 1.24 -6.05 5.53
N ARG A 68 1.17 -6.40 6.81
CA ARG A 68 1.44 -7.75 7.31
C ARG A 68 0.22 -8.27 8.03
N LEU A 69 -0.13 -9.52 7.74
CA LEU A 69 -1.26 -10.20 8.35
C LEU A 69 -0.76 -11.16 9.43
N GLU A 70 -1.42 -11.14 10.57
CA GLU A 70 -1.15 -12.05 11.68
C GLU A 70 -2.44 -12.75 12.07
N GLU A 71 -2.48 -14.07 11.89
CA GLU A 71 -3.60 -14.88 12.35
C GLU A 71 -3.62 -14.94 13.88
N THR A 72 -4.82 -14.77 14.44
CA THR A 72 -5.08 -14.88 15.87
C THR A 72 -6.26 -15.82 16.09
N GLY A 73 -6.44 -16.34 17.31
CA GLY A 73 -7.50 -17.30 17.62
C GLY A 73 -8.94 -16.83 17.34
N GLY A 74 -9.15 -15.53 17.11
CA GLY A 74 -10.48 -14.95 16.83
C GLY A 74 -10.57 -14.10 15.56
N GLY A 75 -9.52 -14.05 14.73
CA GLY A 75 -9.50 -13.21 13.53
C GLY A 75 -8.10 -12.92 13.02
N THR A 76 -7.95 -11.87 12.21
CA THR A 76 -6.66 -11.43 11.66
C THR A 76 -6.33 -10.03 12.15
N VAL A 77 -5.13 -9.83 12.68
CA VAL A 77 -4.57 -8.50 12.94
C VAL A 77 -3.87 -8.02 11.68
N VAL A 78 -4.21 -6.81 11.22
CA VAL A 78 -3.57 -6.15 10.09
C VAL A 78 -2.57 -5.13 10.63
N HIS A 79 -1.29 -5.38 10.40
CA HIS A 79 -0.22 -4.42 10.69
C HIS A 79 0.03 -3.58 9.45
N HIS A 80 -0.19 -2.26 9.54
CA HIS A 80 0.09 -1.30 8.48
C HIS A 80 1.31 -0.43 8.84
N SER A 81 2.20 -0.21 7.89
CA SER A 81 3.25 0.80 7.99
C SER A 81 3.49 1.50 6.66
N GLU A 82 3.80 2.79 6.70
CA GLU A 82 4.30 3.53 5.55
C GLU A 82 5.62 4.22 5.91
N THR A 83 6.65 3.99 5.10
CA THR A 83 8.01 4.49 5.33
C THR A 83 8.53 5.29 4.12
N GLY A 84 9.62 6.03 4.31
CA GLY A 84 10.25 6.82 3.24
C GLY A 84 9.98 8.32 3.29
N PHE A 85 9.14 8.81 4.21
CA PHE A 85 8.82 10.23 4.33
C PHE A 85 10.04 11.14 4.54
N LEU A 86 11.08 10.67 5.25
CA LEU A 86 12.30 11.47 5.46
C LEU A 86 13.15 11.65 4.19
N ALA A 87 12.87 10.90 3.13
CA ALA A 87 13.52 11.05 1.83
C ALA A 87 12.80 12.03 0.89
N LEU A 88 11.69 12.62 1.34
CA LEU A 88 10.96 13.65 0.60
C LEU A 88 11.70 15.00 0.67
N PRO A 89 11.41 15.95 -0.24
CA PRO A 89 11.80 17.34 -0.06
C PRO A 89 11.43 17.85 1.34
N PRO A 90 12.32 18.58 2.04
CA PRO A 90 12.10 18.96 3.44
C PRO A 90 10.75 19.62 3.72
N GLU A 91 10.28 20.45 2.80
CA GLU A 91 9.00 21.15 2.86
C GLU A 91 7.78 20.22 2.72
N ALA A 92 7.95 19.05 2.13
CA ALA A 92 6.90 18.06 1.91
C ALA A 92 6.80 17.02 3.05
N VAL A 93 7.84 16.82 3.86
CA VAL A 93 7.91 15.75 4.87
C VAL A 93 6.72 15.77 5.84
N GLU A 94 6.59 16.84 6.64
CA GLU A 94 5.54 16.94 7.66
C GLU A 94 4.12 16.96 7.06
N PRO A 95 3.79 17.81 6.05
CA PRO A 95 2.43 17.83 5.53
C PRO A 95 2.02 16.50 4.90
N THR A 96 2.90 15.87 4.11
CA THR A 96 2.60 14.58 3.49
C THR A 96 2.47 13.47 4.54
N TYR A 97 3.33 13.44 5.55
CA TYR A 97 3.21 12.48 6.66
C TYR A 97 1.86 12.61 7.37
N ARG A 98 1.46 13.84 7.74
CA ARG A 98 0.19 14.11 8.43
C ARG A 98 -1.03 13.75 7.59
N THR A 99 -1.03 14.11 6.31
CA THR A 99 -2.12 13.74 5.40
C THR A 99 -2.20 12.22 5.24
N SER A 100 -1.06 11.53 5.14
CA SER A 100 -1.03 10.06 5.00
C SER A 100 -1.56 9.37 6.26
N GLU A 101 -1.14 9.82 7.45
CA GLU A 101 -1.62 9.33 8.74
C GLU A 101 -3.15 9.42 8.83
N GLN A 102 -3.72 10.58 8.47
CA GLN A 102 -5.17 10.81 8.50
C GLN A 102 -5.93 9.94 7.49
N ILE A 103 -5.43 9.84 6.25
CA ILE A 103 -6.06 9.03 5.21
C ILE A 103 -6.05 7.55 5.61
N TRP A 104 -4.93 7.04 6.13
CA TRP A 104 -4.84 5.64 6.53
C TRP A 104 -5.77 5.28 7.67
N ALA A 105 -5.95 6.19 8.65
CA ALA A 105 -6.94 5.98 9.71
C ALA A 105 -8.36 5.77 9.14
N VAL A 106 -8.75 6.56 8.12
CA VAL A 106 -10.04 6.42 7.45
C VAL A 106 -10.12 5.12 6.65
N ILE A 107 -9.10 4.80 5.84
CA ILE A 107 -9.09 3.60 5.00
C ILE A 107 -9.14 2.31 5.83
N LEU A 108 -8.38 2.23 6.92
CA LEU A 108 -8.40 1.07 7.81
C LEU A 108 -9.76 0.90 8.50
N GLY A 109 -10.42 1.99 8.89
CA GLY A 109 -11.78 1.94 9.42
C GLY A 109 -12.82 1.48 8.38
N ILE A 110 -12.67 1.88 7.11
CA ILE A 110 -13.52 1.40 6.01
C ILE A 110 -13.31 -0.10 5.78
N LEU A 111 -12.05 -0.56 5.80
CA LEU A 111 -11.70 -1.98 5.66
C LEU A 111 -12.34 -2.82 6.78
N GLU A 112 -12.20 -2.39 8.03
CA GLU A 112 -12.84 -3.04 9.18
C GLU A 112 -14.36 -3.12 9.00
N GLY A 113 -14.99 -1.99 8.66
CA GLY A 113 -16.45 -1.93 8.45
C GLY A 113 -16.94 -2.74 7.25
N HIS A 114 -16.09 -2.99 6.25
CA HIS A 114 -16.40 -3.89 5.13
C HIS A 114 -16.36 -5.35 5.60
N LEU A 115 -15.31 -5.74 6.31
CA LEU A 115 -15.13 -7.11 6.81
C LEU A 115 -16.17 -7.50 7.86
N ALA A 116 -16.65 -6.54 8.66
CA ALA A 116 -17.72 -6.80 9.64
C ALA A 116 -19.09 -7.13 9.01
N LYS A 117 -19.26 -6.87 7.70
CA LYS A 117 -20.49 -7.17 6.94
C LYS A 117 -20.39 -8.48 6.15
N ALA A 118 -19.19 -9.05 6.05
CA ALA A 118 -18.90 -10.23 5.24
C ALA A 118 -19.28 -11.54 5.94
#